data_AF-A0A845RWU8-F1
#
_entry.id   AF-A0A845RWU8-F1
#
_cell.length_a   1.000
_cell.length_b   1.000
_cell.length_c   1.000
_cell.angle_alpha   90.00
_cell.angle_beta   90.00
_cell.angle_gamma   90.00
#
_symmetry.space_group_name_H-M   'P 1'
#
loop_
_entity.id
_entity.type
_entity.pdbx_description
1 polymer ?
#
loop_
_entity_poly.entity_id
_entity_poly.type
_entity_poly.pdbx_seq_one_letter_code
_entity_poly.pdbx_strand_id
1 'polypeptide(L)'
;CAGIILAFMIIPFIASVMRDVFEIVPPVLKESAYGVGCTTWEVVTKIVLPYAKNGVVGGIMLGLGRALGETMAVTFVIGNANKINPSLFQSGSSIASTLANQFGEAEPGLHYASLFALGLTLFIITFVVLSAAKIMLLNMQKREGIKT
;
A
#
# COMPACT_ATOMS: atom_id res chain seq x y z
N CYS A 1 3.11 -8.71 -16.59
CA CYS A 1 2.85 -9.90 -15.75
C CYS A 1 3.07 -9.65 -14.25
N ALA A 2 4.13 -8.96 -13.83
CA ALA A 2 4.41 -8.74 -12.40
C ALA A 2 3.29 -8.02 -11.61
N GLY A 3 2.55 -7.10 -12.23
CA GLY A 3 1.41 -6.43 -11.58
C GLY A 3 0.26 -7.37 -11.21
N ILE A 4 0.08 -8.50 -11.91
CA ILE A 4 -0.97 -9.48 -11.61
C ILE A 4 -0.61 -10.26 -10.34
N ILE A 5 0.64 -10.69 -10.22
CA ILE A 5 1.14 -11.42 -9.04
C ILE A 5 1.04 -10.52 -7.80
N LEU A 6 1.46 -9.26 -7.95
CA LEU A 6 1.37 -8.25 -6.90
C LEU A 6 -0.09 -8.00 -6.49
N ALA A 7 -1.03 -7.95 -7.44
CA ALA A 7 -2.45 -7.83 -7.14
C ALA A 7 -2.98 -9.02 -6.30
N PHE A 8 -2.67 -10.26 -6.69
CA PHE A 8 -3.06 -11.45 -5.92
C PHE A 8 -2.56 -11.43 -4.48
N MET A 9 -1.38 -10.86 -4.24
CA MET A 9 -0.80 -10.82 -2.92
C MET A 9 -1.32 -9.66 -2.05
N ILE A 10 -1.70 -8.53 -2.66
CA ILE A 10 -2.24 -7.36 -1.95
C ILE A 10 -3.73 -7.51 -1.63
N ILE A 11 -4.49 -8.25 -2.44
CA ILE A 11 -5.93 -8.50 -2.21
C ILE A 11 -6.23 -8.97 -0.78
N PRO A 12 -5.60 -10.04 -0.23
CA PRO A 12 -5.91 -10.50 1.12
C PRO A 12 -5.56 -9.46 2.19
N PHE A 13 -4.50 -8.66 1.98
CA PHE A 13 -4.12 -7.58 2.89
C PHE A 13 -5.17 -6.47 2.90
N ILE A 14 -5.56 -5.96 1.74
CA ILE A 14 -6.59 -4.92 1.63
C ILE A 14 -7.93 -5.44 2.19
N ALA A 15 -8.30 -6.68 1.90
CA ALA A 15 -9.54 -7.27 2.41
C ALA A 15 -9.55 -7.33 3.94
N SER A 16 -8.43 -7.67 4.58
CA SER A 16 -8.30 -7.65 6.04
C SER A 16 -8.47 -6.23 6.60
N VAL A 17 -7.76 -5.25 6.03
CA VAL A 17 -7.84 -3.86 6.49
C VAL A 17 -9.24 -3.27 6.29
N MET A 18 -9.91 -3.60 5.19
CA MET A 18 -11.27 -3.14 4.93
C MET A 18 -12.28 -3.76 5.92
N ARG A 19 -12.06 -5.01 6.35
CA ARG A 19 -12.89 -5.63 7.39
C ARG A 19 -12.80 -4.86 8.70
N ASP A 20 -11.58 -4.55 9.14
CA ASP A 20 -11.34 -3.77 10.37
C ASP A 20 -12.01 -2.39 10.28
N VAL A 21 -11.93 -1.74 9.10
CA VAL A 21 -12.57 -0.44 8.84
C VAL A 21 -14.10 -0.52 8.89
N PHE A 22 -14.71 -1.59 8.39
CA PHE A 22 -16.17 -1.75 8.41
C PHE A 22 -16.71 -2.19 9.77
N GLU A 23 -15.90 -2.83 10.61
CA GLU A 23 -16.26 -3.18 11.99
C GLU A 23 -16.38 -1.96 12.90
N ILE A 24 -15.71 -0.85 12.57
CA ILE A 24 -15.84 0.43 13.30
C ILE A 24 -17.26 1.02 13.15
N VAL A 25 -17.99 0.67 12.08
CA VAL A 25 -19.35 1.20 11.84
C VAL A 25 -20.33 0.61 12.88
N PRO A 26 -20.98 1.46 13.70
CA PRO A 26 -21.89 1.00 14.75
C PRO A 26 -23.00 0.10 14.19
N PRO A 27 -23.32 -1.03 14.85
CA PRO A 27 -24.37 -1.94 14.40
C PRO A 27 -25.75 -1.27 14.37
N VAL A 28 -26.01 -0.34 15.30
CA VAL A 28 -27.28 0.42 15.38
C VAL A 28 -27.59 1.18 14.10
N LEU A 29 -26.59 1.76 13.43
CA LEU A 29 -26.76 2.43 12.13
C LEU A 29 -27.18 1.47 11.02
N LYS A 30 -26.64 0.25 11.04
CA LYS A 30 -26.99 -0.80 10.08
C LYS A 30 -28.40 -1.35 10.35
N GLU A 31 -28.70 -1.67 11.59
CA GLU A 31 -30.00 -2.20 12.02
C GLU A 31 -31.14 -1.21 11.78
N SER A 32 -30.92 0.09 12.07
CA SER A 32 -31.91 1.14 11.79
C SER A 32 -32.22 1.26 10.30
N ALA A 33 -31.20 1.14 9.45
CA ALA A 33 -31.38 1.18 8.00
C ALA A 33 -32.15 -0.05 7.48
N TYR A 34 -31.86 -1.24 8.00
CA TYR A 34 -32.65 -2.44 7.70
C TYR A 34 -34.10 -2.31 8.21
N GLY A 35 -34.32 -1.69 9.37
CA GLY A 35 -35.65 -1.42 9.93
C GLY A 35 -36.51 -0.47 9.08
N VAL A 36 -35.89 0.40 8.29
CA VAL A 36 -36.57 1.29 7.32
C VAL A 36 -36.82 0.59 5.97
N GLY A 37 -36.36 -0.66 5.82
CA GLY A 37 -36.53 -1.45 4.60
C GLY A 37 -35.42 -1.28 3.58
N CYS A 38 -34.26 -0.73 3.95
CA CYS A 38 -33.12 -0.64 3.03
C CYS A 38 -32.56 -2.03 2.69
N THR A 39 -32.17 -2.20 1.44
CA THR A 39 -31.47 -3.42 0.99
C THR A 39 -30.01 -3.44 1.46
N THR A 40 -29.38 -4.61 1.52
CA THR A 40 -27.95 -4.76 1.89
C THR A 40 -27.04 -3.88 1.04
N TRP A 41 -27.36 -3.72 -0.26
CA TRP A 41 -26.60 -2.86 -1.17
C TRP A 41 -26.73 -1.38 -0.84
N GLU A 42 -27.93 -0.92 -0.47
CA GLU A 42 -28.16 0.45 -0.03
C GLU A 42 -27.50 0.75 1.30
N VAL A 43 -27.53 -0.19 2.26
CA VAL A 43 -26.84 -0.04 3.54
C VAL A 43 -25.35 0.10 3.34
N VAL A 44 -24.74 -0.75 2.50
CA VAL A 44 -23.30 -0.66 2.23
C VAL A 44 -22.95 0.65 1.54
N THR A 45 -23.65 1.02 0.47
CA THR A 45 -23.28 2.18 -0.36
C THR A 45 -23.64 3.53 0.26
N LYS A 46 -24.79 3.65 0.94
CA LYS A 46 -25.30 4.93 1.46
C LYS A 46 -24.97 5.18 2.92
N ILE A 47 -24.63 4.16 3.70
CA ILE A 47 -24.37 4.30 5.14
C ILE A 47 -22.94 3.87 5.47
N VAL A 48 -22.58 2.62 5.20
CA VAL A 48 -21.26 2.08 5.58
C VAL A 48 -20.12 2.78 4.83
N LEU A 49 -20.22 2.90 3.50
CA LEU A 49 -19.18 3.50 2.67
C LEU A 49 -18.89 4.97 3.02
N PRO A 50 -19.89 5.87 3.16
CA PRO A 50 -19.62 7.27 3.53
C PRO A 50 -19.17 7.41 4.98
N TYR A 51 -19.69 6.60 5.91
CA TYR A 51 -19.25 6.61 7.30
C TYR A 51 -17.78 6.18 7.42
N ALA A 52 -17.41 5.10 6.73
CA ALA A 52 -16.07 4.55 6.72
C ALA A 52 -15.14 5.15 5.65
N LYS A 53 -15.58 6.18 4.89
CA LYS A 53 -14.84 6.76 3.75
C LYS A 53 -13.39 7.10 4.11
N ASN A 54 -13.24 7.67 5.29
CA ASN A 54 -11.97 8.04 5.89
C ASN A 54 -11.08 6.80 6.11
N GLY A 55 -11.60 5.73 6.71
CA GLY A 55 -10.89 4.46 6.89
C GLY A 55 -10.56 3.77 5.57
N VAL A 56 -11.45 3.82 4.58
CA VAL A 56 -11.24 3.25 3.24
C VAL A 56 -10.06 3.93 2.54
N VAL A 57 -9.98 5.26 2.60
CA VAL A 57 -8.84 6.02 2.02
C VAL A 57 -7.53 5.64 2.70
N GLY A 58 -7.52 5.51 4.04
CA GLY A 58 -6.34 5.05 4.77
C GLY A 58 -5.94 3.62 4.45
N GLY A 59 -6.91 2.71 4.27
CA GLY A 59 -6.67 1.33 3.86
C GLY A 59 -6.10 1.20 2.45
N ILE A 60 -6.57 2.03 1.51
CA ILE A 60 -5.99 2.11 0.16
C ILE A 60 -4.55 2.63 0.21
N MET A 61 -4.29 3.67 1.00
CA MET A 61 -2.93 4.21 1.20
C MET A 61 -1.97 3.18 1.82
N LEU A 62 -2.42 2.40 2.82
CA LEU A 62 -1.65 1.29 3.38
C LEU A 62 -1.38 0.19 2.35
N GLY A 63 -2.40 -0.17 1.55
CA GLY A 63 -2.27 -1.16 0.48
C GLY A 63 -1.23 -0.74 -0.56
N LEU A 64 -1.24 0.52 -0.97
CA LEU A 64 -0.25 1.10 -1.88
C LEU A 64 1.15 1.13 -1.25
N GLY A 65 1.28 1.53 0.01
CA GLY A 65 2.57 1.49 0.72
C GLY A 65 3.14 0.07 0.81
N ARG A 66 2.28 -0.93 1.05
CA ARG A 66 2.68 -2.34 1.05
C ARG A 66 3.07 -2.81 -0.35
N ALA A 67 2.32 -2.43 -1.39
CA ALA A 67 2.66 -2.71 -2.78
C ALA A 67 4.03 -2.17 -3.19
N LEU A 68 4.37 -0.98 -2.70
CA LEU A 68 5.66 -0.36 -2.92
C LEU A 68 6.78 -1.11 -2.18
N GLY A 69 6.53 -1.62 -0.98
CA GLY A 69 7.50 -2.49 -0.26
C GLY A 69 7.70 -3.85 -0.93
N GLU A 70 6.65 -4.36 -1.57
CA GLU A 70 6.63 -5.59 -2.38
C GLU A 70 7.36 -5.46 -3.73
N THR A 71 7.87 -4.27 -4.09
CA THR A 71 8.65 -4.07 -5.33
C THR A 71 9.95 -4.89 -5.37
N MET A 72 10.39 -5.42 -4.22
CA MET A 72 11.42 -6.45 -4.15
C MET A 72 10.98 -7.76 -4.82
N ALA A 73 9.72 -8.19 -4.67
CA ALA A 73 9.20 -9.37 -5.35
C ALA A 73 9.04 -9.13 -6.86
N VAL A 74 8.59 -7.92 -7.24
CA VAL A 74 8.48 -7.50 -8.65
C VAL A 74 9.83 -7.48 -9.35
N THR A 75 10.88 -7.09 -8.64
CA THR A 75 12.28 -7.12 -9.08
C THR A 75 12.76 -8.52 -9.46
N PHE A 76 12.44 -9.54 -8.66
CA PHE A 76 12.78 -10.94 -8.96
C PHE A 76 12.03 -11.47 -10.19
N VAL A 77 10.84 -10.95 -10.48
CA VAL A 77 10.00 -11.39 -11.61
C VAL A 77 10.30 -10.65 -12.92
N ILE A 78 10.61 -9.35 -12.88
CA ILE A 78 10.87 -8.55 -14.09
C ILE A 78 12.18 -8.97 -14.78
N GLY A 79 13.16 -9.45 -14.02
CA GLY A 79 14.46 -9.83 -14.58
C GLY A 79 15.27 -8.61 -15.00
N ASN A 80 16.54 -8.60 -14.61
CA ASN A 80 17.44 -7.48 -14.82
C ASN A 80 17.64 -7.18 -16.31
N ALA A 81 17.19 -6.00 -16.77
CA ALA A 81 17.57 -5.43 -18.06
C ALA A 81 18.49 -4.21 -17.81
N ASN A 82 19.78 -4.46 -17.65
CA ASN A 82 20.85 -3.43 -17.54
C ASN A 82 21.07 -2.66 -18.87
N LYS A 83 20.02 -2.09 -19.48
CA LYS A 83 20.15 -1.16 -20.60
C LYS A 83 19.28 0.07 -20.37
N ILE A 84 19.93 1.21 -20.11
CA ILE A 84 19.27 2.51 -20.05
C ILE A 84 18.96 2.93 -21.50
N ASN A 85 17.72 2.70 -21.94
CA ASN A 85 17.20 3.22 -23.19
C ASN A 85 16.10 4.26 -22.90
N PRO A 86 15.99 5.37 -23.67
CA PRO A 86 15.07 6.47 -23.42
C PRO A 86 13.61 6.20 -23.86
N SER A 87 13.17 4.93 -23.86
CA SER A 87 11.83 4.53 -24.32
C SER A 87 10.93 4.10 -23.15
N LEU A 88 9.79 4.78 -23.00
CA LEU A 88 8.76 4.55 -21.97
C LEU A 88 8.09 3.16 -22.02
N PHE A 89 8.37 2.35 -23.06
CA PHE A 89 7.76 1.04 -23.30
C PHE A 89 8.75 -0.14 -23.14
N GLN A 90 9.99 0.08 -22.72
CA GLN A 90 10.96 -1.00 -22.50
C GLN A 90 11.14 -1.32 -21.00
N SER A 91 11.48 -2.59 -20.72
CA SER A 91 11.72 -3.12 -19.39
C SER A 91 12.74 -2.28 -18.62
N GLY A 92 12.27 -1.47 -17.66
CA GLY A 92 13.12 -0.69 -16.77
C GLY A 92 13.56 -1.48 -15.53
N SER A 93 14.76 -1.22 -15.04
CA SER A 93 15.22 -1.68 -13.72
C SER A 93 14.66 -0.76 -12.63
N SER A 94 14.09 -1.33 -11.57
CA SER A 94 13.73 -0.60 -10.35
C SER A 94 14.96 -0.36 -9.47
N ILE A 95 14.90 0.62 -8.55
CA ILE A 95 15.97 0.88 -7.58
C ILE A 95 16.25 -0.38 -6.74
N ALA A 96 15.22 -1.16 -6.41
CA ALA A 96 15.34 -2.44 -5.69
C ALA A 96 16.03 -3.54 -6.53
N SER A 97 15.79 -3.60 -7.84
CA SER A 97 16.46 -4.55 -8.73
C SER A 97 17.91 -4.21 -8.98
N THR A 98 18.23 -2.93 -9.11
CA THR A 98 19.63 -2.49 -9.24
C THR A 98 20.40 -2.82 -7.95
N LEU A 99 19.81 -2.59 -6.77
CA LEU A 99 20.37 -3.01 -5.49
C LEU A 99 20.59 -4.52 -5.43
N ALA A 100 19.57 -5.35 -5.70
CA ALA A 100 19.66 -6.80 -5.57
C ALA A 100 20.71 -7.44 -6.51
N ASN A 101 20.84 -6.94 -7.74
CA ASN A 101 21.80 -7.49 -8.70
C ASN A 101 23.22 -6.98 -8.44
N GLN A 102 23.39 -5.68 -8.20
CA GLN A 102 24.72 -5.09 -8.06
C GLN A 102 25.32 -5.28 -6.65
N PHE A 103 24.53 -5.58 -5.60
CA PHE A 103 25.08 -5.89 -4.27
C PHE A 103 25.92 -7.17 -4.25
N GLY A 104 25.57 -8.16 -5.09
CA GLY A 104 26.27 -9.44 -5.16
C GLY A 104 27.55 -9.39 -5.99
N GLU A 105 27.66 -8.43 -6.91
CA GLU A 105 28.78 -8.26 -7.85
C GLU A 105 29.67 -7.04 -7.51
N ALA A 106 29.39 -6.32 -6.42
CA ALA A 106 30.14 -5.12 -6.05
C ALA A 106 31.52 -5.47 -5.47
N GLU A 107 32.56 -4.93 -6.11
CA GLU A 107 33.94 -5.00 -5.63
C GLU A 107 34.19 -3.93 -4.52
N PRO A 108 35.05 -4.18 -3.51
CA PRO A 108 35.27 -3.23 -2.41
C PRO A 108 35.79 -1.88 -2.91
N GLY A 109 35.01 -0.80 -2.73
CA GLY A 109 35.37 0.53 -3.22
C GLY A 109 34.20 1.52 -3.30
N LEU A 110 34.29 2.49 -4.20
CA LEU A 110 33.31 3.58 -4.39
C LEU A 110 31.89 3.08 -4.73
N HIS A 111 31.77 1.87 -5.29
CA HIS A 111 30.51 1.23 -5.62
C HIS A 111 29.71 0.83 -4.37
N TYR A 112 30.33 0.33 -3.29
CA TYR A 112 29.58 0.01 -2.07
C TYR A 112 28.90 1.23 -1.46
N ALA A 113 29.58 2.39 -1.45
CA ALA A 113 29.03 3.63 -0.91
C ALA A 113 27.80 4.11 -1.70
N SER A 114 27.80 3.96 -3.03
CA SER A 114 26.65 4.36 -3.87
C SER A 114 25.46 3.42 -3.69
N LEU A 115 25.69 2.11 -3.54
CA LEU A 115 24.62 1.15 -3.24
C LEU A 115 24.02 1.41 -1.85
N PHE A 116 24.82 1.70 -0.82
CA PHE A 116 24.30 2.08 0.49
C PHE A 116 23.48 3.38 0.44
N ALA A 117 23.91 4.38 -0.35
CA ALA A 117 23.15 5.62 -0.52
C ALA A 117 21.80 5.40 -1.23
N LEU A 118 21.75 4.53 -2.25
CA LEU A 118 20.51 4.13 -2.92
C LEU A 118 19.57 3.37 -1.97
N GLY A 119 20.11 2.46 -1.16
CA GLY A 119 19.35 1.75 -0.13
C GLY A 119 18.77 2.68 0.93
N LEU A 120 19.58 3.63 1.43
CA LEU A 120 19.14 4.65 2.38
C LEU A 120 18.03 5.53 1.79
N THR A 121 18.17 5.95 0.53
CA THR A 121 17.15 6.77 -0.14
C THR A 121 15.82 6.03 -0.24
N LEU A 122 15.86 4.74 -0.64
CA LEU A 122 14.67 3.91 -0.73
C LEU A 122 14.06 3.65 0.65
N PHE A 123 14.89 3.46 1.68
CA PHE A 123 14.44 3.35 3.07
C PHE A 123 13.72 4.62 3.54
N ILE A 124 14.27 5.81 3.27
CA ILE A 124 13.65 7.08 3.66
C ILE A 124 12.28 7.25 2.97
N ILE A 125 12.19 6.98 1.67
CA ILE A 125 10.94 7.11 0.92
C ILE A 125 9.87 6.16 1.50
N THR A 126 10.22 4.89 1.69
CA THR A 126 9.28 3.90 2.23
C THR A 126 8.87 4.24 3.66
N PHE A 127 9.83 4.63 4.50
CA PHE A 127 9.58 5.04 5.88
C PHE A 127 8.63 6.23 5.97
N VAL A 128 8.83 7.27 5.14
CA VAL A 128 7.97 8.46 5.14
C VAL A 128 6.55 8.10 4.70
N VAL A 129 6.40 7.31 3.64
CA VAL A 129 5.08 6.90 3.13
C VAL A 129 4.33 6.04 4.15
N LEU A 130 5.00 5.02 4.71
CA LEU A 130 4.41 4.12 5.71
C LEU A 130 4.07 4.86 7.01
N SER A 131 4.95 5.75 7.46
CA SER A 131 4.72 6.55 8.66
C SER A 131 3.57 7.54 8.46
N ALA A 132 3.51 8.23 7.33
CA ALA A 132 2.42 9.14 7.01
C ALA A 132 1.06 8.41 6.95
N ALA A 133 1.01 7.26 6.29
CA ALA A 133 -0.20 6.44 6.21
C ALA A 133 -0.65 5.94 7.59
N LYS A 134 0.29 5.50 8.44
CA LYS A 134 -0.01 5.05 9.80
C LYS A 134 -0.47 6.19 10.71
N ILE A 135 0.18 7.34 10.64
CA ILE A 135 -0.19 8.54 11.42
C ILE A 135 -1.57 9.05 11.01
N MET A 136 -1.87 9.05 9.71
CA MET A 136 -3.20 9.42 9.20
C MET A 136 -4.28 8.54 9.83
N LEU A 137 -4.13 7.21 9.80
CA LEU A 137 -5.09 6.29 10.41
C LEU A 137 -5.24 6.48 11.93
N LEU A 138 -4.13 6.62 12.66
CA LEU A 138 -4.17 6.80 14.12
C LEU A 138 -4.86 8.11 14.52
N ASN A 139 -4.60 9.19 13.79
CA ASN A 139 -5.25 10.47 14.02
C ASN A 139 -6.76 10.42 13.71
N MET A 140 -7.19 9.53 12.80
CA MET A 140 -8.59 9.38 12.41
C MET A 140 -9.39 8.62 13.48
N GLN A 141 -8.84 7.53 14.03
CA GLN A 141 -9.42 6.83 15.19
C GLN A 141 -9.63 7.78 16.37
N LYS A 142 -8.69 8.70 16.60
CA LYS A 142 -8.77 9.68 17.69
C LYS A 142 -9.85 10.75 17.48
N ARG A 143 -10.23 11.06 16.24
CA ARG A 143 -11.28 12.06 15.94
C ARG A 143 -12.70 11.51 16.03
N GLU A 144 -12.87 10.20 15.90
CA GLU A 144 -14.17 9.53 16.11
C GLU A 144 -14.54 9.43 17.59
N GLY A 145 -13.56 9.26 18.49
CA GLY A 145 -13.77 9.25 19.94
C GLY A 145 -14.03 10.61 20.60
N ILE A 146 -14.04 11.72 19.84
CA ILE A 146 -14.28 13.08 20.37
C ILE A 146 -15.71 13.57 20.07
N LYS A 147 -16.50 12.83 19.27
CA LYS A 147 -17.89 13.19 18.92
C LYS A 147 -18.95 12.45 19.74
N THR A 148 -18.59 11.87 20.88
CA THR A 148 -19.57 11.43 21.89
C THR A 148 -19.83 12.56 22.88
#